data_AF-A0A2T3J4U2-F1
#
_entry.id   AF-A0A2T3J4U2-F1
#
_cell.length_a   1.000
_cell.length_b   1.000
_cell.length_c   1.000
_cell.angle_alpha   90.00
_cell.angle_beta   90.00
_cell.angle_gamma   90.00
#
_symmetry.space_group_name_H-M   'P 1'
#
loop_
_entity.id
_entity.type
_entity.pdbx_description
1 polymer ?
#
loop_
_entity_poly.entity_id
_entity_poly.type
_entity_poly.pdbx_seq_one_letter_code
_entity_poly.pdbx_strand_id
1 'polypeptide(L)' 'MVKKRKLSSTKVDVIDITEAKSVDTDFGRGAIKDNALKAVVTSRLFKTRVVKAKKGKGSFNRKDKHSGRESYSMAA' A
#
# COMPACT_ATOMS: atom_id res chain seq x y z
N MET A 1 36.28 -46.22 19.35
CA MET A 1 35.14 -45.57 20.05
C MET A 1 35.05 -44.12 19.56
N VAL A 2 34.14 -43.82 18.62
CA VAL A 2 34.04 -42.51 17.97
C VAL A 2 32.84 -41.75 18.55
N LYS A 3 33.10 -40.64 19.23
CA LYS A 3 32.07 -39.77 19.84
C LYS A 3 31.33 -39.03 18.72
N LYS A 4 30.04 -39.35 18.49
CA LYS A 4 29.17 -38.59 17.58
C LYS A 4 28.99 -37.16 18.11
N ARG A 5 29.37 -36.17 17.32
CA ARG A 5 29.08 -34.76 17.58
C ARG A 5 27.63 -34.48 17.21
N LYS A 6 26.83 -33.99 18.16
CA LYS A 6 25.45 -33.53 17.93
C LYS A 6 25.53 -32.18 17.18
N LEU A 7 25.00 -32.11 15.95
CA LEU A 7 24.80 -30.83 15.27
C LEU A 7 23.77 -30.03 16.08
N SER A 8 24.19 -28.89 16.63
CA SER A 8 23.27 -27.89 17.15
C SER A 8 22.56 -27.26 15.96
N SER A 9 21.31 -27.61 15.73
CA SER A 9 20.43 -26.85 14.85
C SER A 9 20.35 -25.43 15.41
N THR A 10 21.09 -24.51 14.80
CA THR A 10 20.84 -23.08 14.94
C THR A 10 19.39 -22.87 14.53
N LYS A 11 18.54 -22.54 15.51
CA LYS A 11 17.18 -22.10 15.25
C LYS A 11 17.32 -20.84 14.39
N VAL A 12 17.09 -20.99 13.10
CA VAL A 12 16.80 -19.85 12.24
C VAL A 12 15.48 -19.33 12.79
N ASP A 13 15.47 -18.12 13.31
CA ASP A 13 14.28 -17.49 13.85
C ASP A 13 13.25 -17.41 12.71
N VAL A 14 12.33 -18.39 12.72
CA VAL A 14 11.13 -18.35 11.90
C VAL A 14 10.35 -17.17 12.44
N ILE A 15 10.25 -16.12 11.64
CA ILE A 15 9.42 -14.97 11.95
C ILE A 15 7.99 -15.49 12.05
N ASP A 16 7.47 -15.59 13.27
CA ASP A 16 6.10 -15.95 13.54
C ASP A 16 5.19 -14.83 13.00
N ILE A 17 4.66 -15.02 11.78
CA ILE A 17 3.62 -14.20 11.15
C ILE A 17 2.29 -14.54 11.84
N THR A 18 2.21 -14.32 13.15
CA THR A 18 1.02 -14.58 13.95
C THR A 18 0.49 -13.22 14.38
N GLU A 19 -0.72 -12.88 13.93
CA GLU A 19 -1.43 -11.60 14.13
C GLU A 19 -1.27 -10.54 13.03
N ALA A 20 -1.23 -10.95 11.76
CA ALA A 20 -1.72 -10.07 10.70
C ALA A 20 -3.27 -10.13 10.68
N LYS A 21 -3.95 -9.07 11.15
CA LYS A 21 -5.37 -8.88 10.88
C LYS A 21 -5.56 -8.84 9.35
N SER A 22 -6.19 -9.87 8.79
CA SER A 22 -6.52 -9.92 7.37
C SER A 22 -7.62 -8.90 7.09
N VAL A 23 -7.25 -7.81 6.41
CA VAL A 23 -8.22 -6.87 5.85
C VAL A 23 -8.66 -7.43 4.51
N ASP A 24 -9.89 -7.90 4.43
CA ASP A 24 -10.48 -8.36 3.17
C ASP A 24 -10.75 -7.15 2.28
N THR A 25 -10.14 -7.14 1.09
CA THR A 25 -10.36 -6.09 0.09
C THR A 25 -11.06 -6.65 -1.13
N ASP A 26 -12.16 -6.02 -1.55
CA ASP A 26 -12.85 -6.41 -2.79
C ASP A 26 -12.06 -5.93 -4.03
N PHE A 27 -11.66 -6.89 -4.86
CA PHE A 27 -10.91 -6.66 -6.10
C PHE A 27 -11.81 -6.51 -7.34
N GLY A 28 -13.12 -6.79 -7.23
CA GLY A 28 -14.07 -6.72 -8.35
C GLY A 28 -13.80 -7.71 -9.49
N ARG A 29 -13.13 -8.83 -9.20
CA ARG A 29 -12.75 -9.87 -10.19
C ARG A 29 -13.51 -11.19 -10.05
N GLY A 30 -14.41 -11.29 -9.08
CA GLY A 30 -15.13 -12.54 -8.79
C GLY A 30 -14.19 -13.66 -8.31
N ALA A 31 -14.61 -14.91 -8.50
CA ALA A 31 -13.81 -16.07 -8.11
C ALA A 31 -12.62 -16.27 -9.06
N ILE A 32 -11.40 -16.19 -8.51
CA ILE A 32 -10.16 -16.36 -9.26
C ILE A 32 -9.84 -17.86 -9.37
N LYS A 33 -9.69 -18.37 -10.60
CA LYS A 33 -9.45 -19.81 -10.87
C LYS A 33 -7.98 -20.17 -11.10
N ASP A 34 -7.21 -19.29 -11.75
CA ASP A 34 -5.80 -19.53 -12.07
C ASP A 34 -4.85 -18.93 -11.03
N ASN A 35 -4.50 -17.65 -11.16
CA ASN A 35 -3.45 -17.00 -10.38
C ASN A 35 -3.97 -15.76 -9.64
N ALA A 36 -3.87 -15.82 -8.31
CA ALA A 36 -4.29 -14.76 -7.42
C ALA A 36 -3.50 -13.46 -7.61
N LEU A 37 -2.16 -13.53 -7.66
CA LEU A 37 -1.31 -12.34 -7.79
C LEU A 37 -1.55 -11.61 -9.11
N LYS A 38 -1.71 -12.36 -10.22
CA LYS A 38 -2.01 -11.76 -11.54
C LYS A 38 -3.37 -11.04 -11.53
N ALA A 39 -4.37 -11.63 -10.89
CA ALA A 39 -5.69 -11.01 -10.75
C ALA A 39 -5.62 -9.74 -9.89
N VAL A 40 -4.85 -9.78 -8.79
CA VAL A 40 -4.66 -8.65 -7.88
C VAL A 40 -3.91 -7.51 -8.55
N VAL A 41 -2.77 -7.76 -9.20
CA VAL A 41 -1.96 -6.73 -9.89
C VAL A 41 -2.75 -5.98 -10.95
N THR A 42 -3.65 -6.66 -11.65
CA THR A 42 -4.48 -6.04 -12.69
C THR A 42 -5.78 -5.41 -12.16
N SER A 43 -6.10 -5.58 -10.88
CA SER A 43 -7.33 -5.06 -10.27
C SER A 43 -7.29 -3.55 -10.03
N ARG A 44 -8.42 -2.97 -9.59
CA ARG A 44 -8.55 -1.54 -9.27
C ARG A 44 -7.59 -1.09 -8.15
N LEU A 45 -7.18 -2.00 -7.27
CA LEU A 45 -6.32 -1.68 -6.13
C LEU A 45 -4.94 -1.18 -6.59
N PHE A 46 -4.37 -1.83 -7.61
CA PHE A 46 -3.00 -1.60 -8.08
C PHE A 46 -2.93 -0.75 -9.35
N LYS A 47 -3.80 0.26 -9.47
CA LYS A 47 -3.73 1.21 -10.58
C LYS A 47 -2.67 2.29 -10.36
N THR A 48 -2.07 2.75 -11.45
CA THR A 48 -1.19 3.93 -11.45
C THR A 48 -1.96 5.14 -10.94
N ARG A 49 -1.47 5.77 -9.86
CA ARG A 49 -2.04 7.00 -9.31
C ARG A 49 -1.31 8.20 -9.90
N VAL A 50 -2.04 9.12 -10.52
CA VAL A 50 -1.49 10.36 -11.05
C VAL A 50 -1.85 11.51 -10.12
N VAL A 51 -0.83 12.24 -9.66
CA VAL A 51 -1.01 13.43 -8.84
C VAL A 51 -1.20 14.65 -9.74
N LYS A 52 -2.16 15.51 -9.42
CA LYS A 52 -2.35 16.76 -10.15
C LYS A 52 -1.15 17.69 -9.89
N ALA A 53 -0.52 18.16 -10.96
CA ALA A 53 0.60 19.10 -10.86
C ALA A 53 0.15 20.42 -10.23
N LYS A 54 1.03 21.09 -9.49
CA LYS A 54 0.77 22.41 -8.88
C LYS A 54 0.88 23.56 -9.89
N LYS A 55 1.71 23.42 -10.92
CA LYS A 55 1.94 24.41 -11.99
C LYS A 55 2.07 23.70 -13.34
N GLY A 56 1.80 24.41 -14.45
CA GLY A 56 1.95 23.89 -15.81
C GLY A 56 0.69 23.22 -16.38
N LYS A 57 0.88 22.21 -17.24
CA LYS A 57 -0.23 21.53 -17.93
C LYS A 57 -1.10 20.77 -16.92
N GLY A 58 -2.41 21.00 -16.99
CA GLY A 58 -3.37 20.32 -16.13
C GLY A 58 -3.31 20.76 -14.66
N SER A 59 -2.64 21.86 -14.31
CA SER A 59 -2.61 22.37 -12.93
C SER A 59 -3.76 23.34 -12.60
N PHE A 60 -4.44 23.90 -13.60
CA PHE A 60 -5.50 24.88 -13.38
C PHE A 60 -6.67 24.30 -12.57
N ASN A 61 -7.11 25.03 -11.56
CA ASN A 61 -8.30 24.77 -10.74
C ASN A 61 -9.24 25.97 -10.86
N ARG A 62 -10.54 25.74 -11.10
CA ARG A 62 -11.52 26.84 -11.15
C ARG A 62 -11.78 27.48 -9.79
N LYS A 63 -11.61 26.72 -8.71
CA LYS A 63 -11.76 27.16 -7.32
C LYS A 63 -10.52 26.73 -6.56
N ASP A 64 -9.85 27.69 -5.94
CA ASP A 64 -8.73 27.42 -5.06
C ASP A 64 -9.23 26.91 -3.71
N LYS A 65 -8.35 26.19 -2.99
CA LYS A 65 -8.69 25.54 -1.71
C LYS A 65 -9.29 26.52 -0.67
N HIS A 66 -8.91 27.79 -0.73
CA HIS A 66 -9.29 28.83 0.23
C HIS A 66 -9.95 30.05 -0.42
N SER A 67 -10.62 29.89 -1.56
CA SER A 67 -11.34 31.00 -2.20
C SER A 67 -12.37 31.62 -1.25
N GLY A 68 -12.27 32.92 -0.96
CA GLY A 68 -13.19 33.65 -0.09
C GLY A 68 -12.87 33.60 1.42
N ARG A 69 -11.74 33.03 1.84
CA ARG A 69 -11.20 33.24 3.19
C ARG A 69 -10.09 34.29 3.14
N GLU A 70 -10.19 35.29 4.01
CA GLU A 70 -9.09 36.22 4.26
C GLU A 70 -7.88 35.46 4.82
N SER A 71 -6.68 35.85 4.38
CA SER A 71 -5.45 35.36 4.98
C SER A 71 -5.45 35.74 6.45
N TYR A 72 -5.23 34.76 7.34
CA TYR A 72 -5.22 34.87 8.80
C TYR A 72 -4.31 35.99 9.38
N SER A 73 -3.56 36.70 8.54
CA SER A 73 -2.71 37.84 8.86
C SER A 73 -3.42 39.18 9.06
N MET A 74 -4.75 39.28 8.91
CA MET A 74 -5.51 40.52 9.19
C MET A 74 -6.36 40.48 10.47
N ALA A 75 -6.25 39.42 11.29
CA ALA A 75 -7.05 39.22 12.50
C ALA A 75 -6.24 39.41 13.80
N ALA A 76 -5.27 40.33 13.81
CA ALA A 76 -4.48 40.70 14.99
C ALA A 76 -4.56 42.21 15.25
#